data_AF-A0A9X1QQX3-F1
#
_entry.id   AF-A0A9X1QQX3-F1
#
_cell.length_a   1.000
_cell.length_b   1.000
_cell.length_c   1.000
_cell.angle_alpha   90.00
_cell.angle_beta   90.00
_cell.angle_gamma   90.00
#
_symmetry.space_group_name_H-M   'P 1'
#
loop_
_entity.id
_entity.type
_entity.pdbx_description
1 polymer ?
#
loop_
_entity_poly.entity_id
_entity_poly.type
_entity_poly.pdbx_seq_one_letter_code
_entity_poly.pdbx_strand_id
1 'polypeptide(L)'
;MLDCEQIQAAISARLDGEPTGIPEDVIDAHIAGCPECRAYQESIVMFDASLKRSQPSPAAHGPRKDLADVILADAEPHLRRRAASRALGLALTRTALCVLAALYVVWAVVLLVHAADIPVAETAAGAGAEAGRGAEVTFMVEAAAVRIALASGLLFGAWWPRLVAGMLPMMGTYFMFTAGITMRDLILGSASHEQWIHLLMLLLSLAVLLWSWLNNYGIDAFRRYWGTLGSGSTSGP
;
A
#
# COMPACT_ATOMS: atom_id res chain seq x y z
N MET A 1 -5.04 -51.53 -14.46
CA MET A 1 -4.05 -51.34 -15.55
C MET A 1 -3.43 -49.99 -15.29
N LEU A 2 -2.11 -49.94 -15.06
CA LEU A 2 -1.39 -48.68 -14.92
C LEU A 2 -1.27 -48.05 -16.29
N ASP A 3 -1.59 -46.77 -16.39
CA ASP A 3 -1.48 -46.02 -17.64
C ASP A 3 -0.06 -45.52 -17.85
N CYS A 4 0.34 -45.34 -19.12
CA CYS A 4 1.67 -44.85 -19.49
C CYS A 4 1.95 -43.48 -18.83
N GLU A 5 0.95 -42.61 -18.67
CA GLU A 5 1.09 -41.32 -17.99
C GLU A 5 1.52 -41.46 -16.52
N GLN A 6 0.96 -42.43 -15.80
CA GLN A 6 1.30 -42.68 -14.39
C GLN A 6 2.73 -43.19 -14.24
N ILE A 7 3.18 -44.02 -15.19
CA ILE A 7 4.56 -44.54 -15.22
C ILE A 7 5.55 -43.43 -15.59
N GLN A 8 5.22 -42.54 -16.52
CA GLN A 8 6.06 -41.39 -16.86
C GLN A 8 6.22 -40.41 -15.69
N ALA A 9 5.13 -40.12 -14.96
CA ALA A 9 5.19 -39.32 -13.75
C ALA A 9 6.08 -39.97 -12.68
N ALA A 10 5.99 -41.29 -12.50
CA ALA A 10 6.85 -42.03 -11.59
C ALA A 10 8.33 -42.05 -12.02
N ILE A 11 8.62 -42.12 -13.32
CA ILE A 11 9.99 -41.99 -13.86
C ILE A 11 10.57 -40.60 -13.56
N SER A 12 9.79 -39.53 -13.70
CA SER A 12 10.20 -38.16 -13.35
C SER A 12 10.46 -38.02 -11.85
N ALA A 13 9.51 -38.47 -11.01
CA ALA A 13 9.66 -38.44 -9.55
C ALA A 13 10.92 -39.19 -9.09
N ARG A 14 11.21 -40.34 -9.71
CA ARG A 14 12.44 -41.12 -9.44
C ARG A 14 13.72 -40.33 -9.79
N LEU A 15 13.70 -39.54 -10.86
CA LEU A 15 14.84 -38.71 -11.25
C LEU A 15 15.08 -37.54 -10.29
N ASP A 16 13.99 -36.94 -9.80
CA ASP A 16 14.03 -35.80 -8.87
C ASP A 16 14.25 -36.23 -7.39
N GLY A 17 14.25 -37.55 -7.12
CA GLY A 17 14.40 -38.11 -5.77
C GLY A 17 13.13 -38.01 -4.91
N GLU A 18 11.99 -37.77 -5.54
CA GLU A 18 10.68 -37.71 -4.91
C GLU A 18 10.03 -39.11 -4.81
N PRO A 19 9.09 -39.31 -3.86
CA PRO A 19 8.39 -40.59 -3.73
C PRO A 19 7.54 -40.87 -4.98
N THR A 20 7.81 -42.00 -5.64
CA THR A 20 7.15 -42.41 -6.90
C THR A 20 5.69 -42.84 -6.75
N GLY A 21 5.24 -43.16 -5.53
CA GLY A 21 3.88 -43.61 -5.24
C GLY A 21 3.49 -44.98 -5.83
N ILE A 22 4.38 -45.59 -6.62
CA ILE A 22 4.20 -46.88 -7.30
C ILE A 22 5.42 -47.77 -6.95
N PRO A 23 5.21 -49.06 -6.65
CA PRO A 23 6.30 -50.00 -6.41
C PRO A 23 7.30 -50.05 -7.59
N GLU A 24 8.60 -50.01 -7.29
CA GLU A 24 9.67 -49.95 -8.30
C GLU A 24 9.68 -51.15 -9.26
N ASP A 25 9.35 -52.34 -8.75
CA ASP A 25 9.23 -53.58 -9.51
C ASP A 25 8.14 -53.49 -10.60
N VAL A 26 7.05 -52.78 -10.31
CA VAL A 26 5.95 -52.56 -11.25
C VAL A 26 6.34 -51.54 -12.33
N ILE A 27 7.11 -50.52 -11.97
CA ILE A 27 7.64 -49.52 -12.91
C ILE A 27 8.60 -50.20 -13.89
N ASP A 28 9.54 -51.01 -13.38
CA ASP A 28 10.55 -51.68 -14.20
C ASP A 28 9.94 -52.75 -15.11
N ALA A 29 8.94 -53.50 -14.62
CA ALA A 29 8.18 -54.45 -15.45
C ALA A 29 7.44 -53.75 -16.60
N HIS A 30 6.90 -52.55 -16.38
CA HIS A 30 6.23 -51.77 -17.42
C HIS A 30 7.21 -51.22 -18.46
N ILE A 31 8.36 -50.69 -18.03
CA ILE A 31 9.42 -50.21 -18.93
C ILE A 31 9.98 -51.35 -19.81
N ALA A 32 10.05 -52.58 -19.27
CA ALA A 32 10.47 -53.74 -20.03
C ALA A 32 9.48 -54.10 -21.16
N GLY A 33 8.18 -53.93 -20.92
CA GLY A 33 7.11 -54.26 -21.87
C GLY A 33 6.65 -53.14 -22.80
N CYS A 34 6.92 -51.86 -22.47
CA CYS A 34 6.42 -50.70 -23.21
C CYS A 34 7.56 -49.91 -23.90
N PRO A 35 7.61 -49.86 -25.24
CA PRO A 35 8.67 -49.15 -25.97
C PRO A 35 8.60 -47.63 -25.78
N GLU A 36 7.42 -47.05 -25.56
CA GLU A 36 7.26 -45.60 -25.37
C GLU A 36 7.85 -45.13 -24.03
N CYS A 37 7.57 -45.84 -22.94
CA CYS A 37 8.13 -45.51 -21.62
C CYS A 37 9.65 -45.70 -21.57
N ARG A 38 10.19 -46.64 -22.34
CA ARG A 38 11.65 -46.82 -22.50
C ARG A 38 12.29 -45.64 -23.21
N ALA A 39 11.73 -45.20 -24.33
CA ALA A 39 12.22 -44.04 -25.06
C ALA A 39 12.16 -42.76 -24.21
N TYR A 40 11.08 -42.59 -23.43
CA TYR A 40 10.93 -41.49 -22.49
C TYR A 40 12.04 -41.47 -21.42
N GLN A 41 12.32 -42.62 -20.78
CA GLN A 41 13.39 -42.73 -19.79
C GLN A 41 14.76 -42.34 -20.38
N GLU A 42 15.09 -42.82 -21.57
CA GLU A 42 16.34 -42.50 -22.25
C GLU A 42 16.47 -41.00 -22.55
N SER A 43 15.38 -40.37 -23.00
CA SER A 43 15.35 -38.93 -23.28
C SER A 43 15.59 -38.07 -22.04
N ILE A 44 15.01 -38.44 -20.90
CA ILE A 44 15.15 -37.71 -19.64
C ILE A 44 16.57 -37.85 -19.09
N VAL A 45 17.14 -39.06 -19.12
CA VAL A 45 18.51 -39.30 -18.66
C VAL A 45 19.52 -38.51 -19.51
N MET A 46 19.30 -38.45 -20.82
CA MET A 46 20.09 -37.61 -21.73
C MET A 46 20.00 -36.12 -21.42
N PHE A 47 18.79 -35.63 -21.12
CA PHE A 47 18.54 -34.23 -20.77
C PHE A 47 19.18 -33.85 -19.42
N ASP A 48 19.00 -34.67 -18.39
CA ASP A 48 19.63 -34.49 -17.08
C ASP A 48 21.17 -34.49 -17.18
N ALA A 49 21.75 -35.39 -17.98
CA ALA A 49 23.18 -35.39 -18.26
C ALA A 49 23.64 -34.11 -18.99
N SER A 50 22.80 -33.51 -19.83
CA SER A 50 23.08 -32.22 -20.49
C SER A 50 23.07 -31.05 -19.49
N LEU A 51 22.07 -31.02 -18.60
CA LEU A 51 21.98 -30.02 -17.53
C LEU A 51 23.14 -30.14 -16.53
N LYS A 52 23.53 -31.36 -16.15
CA LYS A 52 24.68 -31.61 -15.27
C LYS A 52 26.01 -31.22 -15.90
N ARG A 53 26.12 -31.21 -17.24
CA ARG A 53 27.30 -30.72 -17.97
C ARG A 53 27.34 -29.20 -18.11
N SER A 54 26.18 -28.54 -18.22
CA SER A 54 26.10 -27.07 -18.27
C SER A 54 26.18 -26.43 -16.89
N GLN A 55 25.84 -27.17 -15.83
CA GLN A 55 26.05 -26.75 -14.46
C GLN A 55 27.54 -26.88 -14.09
N PRO A 56 28.16 -25.82 -13.56
CA PRO A 56 29.51 -25.93 -13.02
C PRO A 56 29.54 -26.94 -11.87
N SER A 57 30.51 -27.86 -11.90
CA SER A 57 30.63 -28.97 -10.94
C SER A 57 30.47 -28.51 -9.48
N PRO A 58 29.57 -29.13 -8.69
CA PRO A 58 29.42 -28.85 -7.26
C PRO A 58 30.71 -29.17 -6.47
N ALA A 59 31.57 -30.06 -6.98
CA ALA A 59 32.83 -30.42 -6.35
C ALA A 59 33.90 -29.30 -6.38
N ALA A 60 33.70 -28.26 -7.20
CA ALA A 60 34.50 -27.03 -7.14
C ALA A 60 33.96 -26.01 -6.11
N HIS A 61 32.89 -26.35 -5.39
CA HIS A 61 32.25 -25.52 -4.38
C HIS A 61 32.33 -26.24 -3.03
N GLY A 62 33.46 -26.11 -2.33
CA GLY A 62 33.48 -26.31 -0.87
C GLY A 62 32.46 -25.38 -0.19
N PRO A 63 32.13 -25.54 1.10
CA PRO A 63 31.05 -24.80 1.75
C PRO A 63 31.32 -23.29 1.68
N ARG A 64 30.76 -22.60 0.67
CA ARG A 64 30.98 -21.17 0.45
C ARG A 64 30.10 -20.34 1.35
N LYS A 65 30.29 -20.48 2.67
CA LYS A 65 29.84 -19.48 3.64
C LYS A 65 30.39 -18.10 3.25
N ASP A 66 31.63 -18.07 2.77
CA ASP A 66 32.35 -16.84 2.42
C ASP A 66 31.66 -16.00 1.32
N LEU A 67 31.06 -16.63 0.29
CA LEU A 67 30.30 -15.88 -0.72
C LEU A 67 28.91 -15.48 -0.25
N ALA A 68 28.26 -16.30 0.58
CA ALA A 68 27.00 -15.90 1.21
C ALA A 68 27.24 -14.70 2.14
N ASP A 69 28.32 -14.72 2.93
CA ASP A 69 28.71 -13.66 3.84
C ASP A 69 29.16 -12.40 3.10
N VAL A 70 29.87 -12.51 1.97
CA VAL A 70 30.23 -11.37 1.11
C VAL A 70 29.01 -10.77 0.40
N ILE A 71 28.10 -11.60 -0.11
CA ILE A 71 26.85 -11.12 -0.72
C ILE A 71 25.97 -10.47 0.35
N LEU A 72 25.86 -11.07 1.54
CA LEU A 72 25.12 -10.48 2.67
C LEU A 72 25.77 -9.18 3.13
N ALA A 73 27.09 -9.12 3.28
CA ALA A 73 27.81 -7.93 3.75
C ALA A 73 27.77 -6.77 2.75
N ASP A 74 27.80 -7.03 1.44
CA ASP A 74 27.58 -6.01 0.41
C ASP A 74 26.09 -5.67 0.25
N ALA A 75 25.19 -6.62 0.57
CA ALA A 75 23.77 -6.42 0.46
C ALA A 75 23.13 -5.61 1.59
N GLU A 76 23.58 -5.86 2.81
CA GLU A 76 23.08 -5.23 4.01
C GLU A 76 23.16 -3.71 4.01
N PRO A 77 24.26 -3.04 3.60
CA PRO A 77 24.33 -1.58 3.64
C PRO A 77 23.35 -0.93 2.65
N HIS A 78 23.13 -1.52 1.47
CA HIS A 78 22.18 -0.95 0.50
C HIS A 78 20.72 -1.21 0.89
N LEU A 79 20.43 -2.37 1.47
CA LEU A 79 19.11 -2.70 2.02
C LEU A 79 18.81 -1.86 3.26
N ARG A 80 19.78 -1.69 4.17
CA ARG A 80 19.65 -0.86 5.38
C ARG A 80 19.48 0.61 5.05
N ARG A 81 20.19 1.16 4.05
CA ARG A 81 19.96 2.55 3.61
C ARG A 81 18.56 2.75 3.03
N ARG A 82 18.05 1.81 2.23
CA ARG A 82 16.67 1.83 1.72
C ARG A 82 15.64 1.64 2.84
N ALA A 83 15.89 0.75 3.78
CA ALA A 83 15.01 0.50 4.92
C ALA A 83 14.99 1.72 5.86
N ALA A 84 16.15 2.33 6.13
CA ALA A 84 16.27 3.53 6.96
C ALA A 84 15.63 4.75 6.31
N SER A 85 15.82 4.98 5.00
CA SER A 85 15.15 6.10 4.31
C SER A 85 13.64 5.92 4.26
N ARG A 86 13.15 4.68 4.08
CA ARG A 86 11.72 4.35 4.20
C ARG A 86 11.21 4.57 5.63
N ALA A 87 11.93 4.07 6.63
CA ALA A 87 11.55 4.24 8.04
C ALA A 87 11.50 5.72 8.45
N LEU A 88 12.48 6.53 8.02
CA LEU A 88 12.49 7.97 8.22
C LEU A 88 11.33 8.66 7.49
N GLY A 89 11.05 8.26 6.25
CA GLY A 89 9.89 8.76 5.49
C GLY A 89 8.56 8.47 6.18
N LEU A 90 8.39 7.26 6.72
CA LEU A 90 7.20 6.86 7.49
C LEU A 90 7.11 7.60 8.83
N ALA A 91 8.23 7.79 9.53
CA ALA A 91 8.26 8.53 10.77
C ALA A 91 7.88 10.00 10.54
N LEU A 92 8.45 10.63 9.50
CA LEU A 92 8.17 12.01 9.13
C LEU A 92 6.70 12.21 8.74
N THR A 93 6.12 11.34 7.90
CA THR A 93 4.69 11.45 7.54
C THR A 93 3.79 11.28 8.74
N ARG A 94 4.09 10.33 9.62
CA ARG A 94 3.32 10.13 10.85
C ARG A 94 3.40 11.35 11.76
N THR A 95 4.59 11.93 11.96
CA THR A 95 4.74 13.16 12.74
C THR A 95 3.98 14.32 12.10
N ALA A 96 4.03 14.47 10.77
CA ALA A 96 3.30 15.53 10.06
C ALA A 96 1.78 15.39 10.22
N LEU A 97 1.23 14.17 10.11
CA LEU A 97 -0.20 13.90 10.33
C LEU A 97 -0.62 14.23 11.77
N CYS A 98 0.18 13.83 12.77
CA CYS A 98 -0.10 14.15 14.17
C CYS A 98 -0.07 15.67 14.43
N VAL A 99 0.91 16.38 13.86
CA VAL A 99 1.01 17.85 14.00
C VAL A 99 -0.19 18.53 13.35
N LEU A 100 -0.57 18.14 12.14
CA LEU A 100 -1.75 18.69 11.45
C LEU A 100 -3.04 18.43 12.22
N ALA A 101 -3.21 17.22 12.76
CA ALA A 101 -4.36 16.91 13.61
C ALA A 101 -4.40 17.79 14.87
N ALA A 102 -3.27 17.99 15.54
CA ALA A 102 -3.19 18.87 16.70
C ALA A 102 -3.56 20.31 16.34
N LEU A 103 -3.10 20.83 15.20
CA LEU A 103 -3.47 22.16 14.72
C LEU A 103 -4.98 22.28 14.47
N TYR A 104 -5.62 21.25 13.88
CA TYR A 104 -7.07 21.25 13.68
C TYR A 104 -7.84 21.23 15.00
N VAL A 105 -7.38 20.47 15.99
CA VAL A 105 -7.98 20.45 17.34
C VAL A 105 -7.86 21.81 18.00
N VAL A 106 -6.67 22.42 17.98
CA VAL A 106 -6.46 23.77 18.54
C VAL A 106 -7.41 24.76 17.88
N TRP A 107 -7.53 24.72 16.56
CA TRP A 107 -8.43 25.62 15.85
C TRP A 107 -9.91 25.37 16.18
N ALA A 108 -10.34 24.12 16.29
CA ALA A 108 -11.69 23.79 16.71
C ALA A 108 -12.00 24.31 18.12
N VAL A 109 -11.05 24.17 19.06
CA VAL A 109 -11.19 24.69 20.43
C VAL A 109 -11.28 26.22 20.41
N VAL A 110 -10.46 26.91 19.61
CA VAL A 110 -10.55 28.37 19.46
C VAL A 110 -11.94 28.77 18.97
N LEU A 111 -12.51 28.09 17.97
CA LEU A 111 -13.86 28.36 17.49
C LEU A 111 -14.94 28.15 18.56
N LEU A 112 -14.83 27.09 19.36
CA LEU A 112 -15.78 26.82 20.44
C LEU A 112 -15.69 27.85 21.57
N VAL A 113 -14.48 28.34 21.89
CA VAL A 113 -14.31 29.43 22.87
C VAL A 113 -14.93 30.72 22.35
N HIS A 114 -14.68 31.07 21.09
CA HIS A 114 -15.30 32.26 20.48
C HIS A 114 -16.83 32.13 20.44
N ALA A 115 -17.36 30.94 20.20
CA ALA A 115 -18.80 30.68 20.23
C ALA A 115 -19.39 30.80 21.65
N ALA A 116 -18.63 30.43 22.69
CA ALA A 116 -19.04 30.53 24.09
C ALA A 116 -19.02 31.97 24.63
N ASP A 117 -18.16 32.83 24.07
CA ASP A 117 -18.05 34.24 24.44
C ASP A 117 -19.22 35.10 23.92
N ILE A 118 -20.08 34.55 23.05
CA ILE A 118 -21.27 35.24 22.55
C ILE A 118 -22.36 35.19 23.64
N PRO A 119 -22.69 36.32 24.31
CA PRO A 119 -23.67 36.31 25.38
C PRO A 119 -25.06 36.00 24.81
N VAL A 120 -25.59 34.83 25.17
CA VAL A 120 -27.00 34.47 24.96
C VAL A 120 -27.82 35.21 26.01
N ALA A 121 -28.09 36.49 25.75
CA ALA A 121 -28.94 37.29 26.63
C ALA A 121 -30.38 36.77 26.54
N GLU A 122 -30.90 36.19 27.63
CA GLU A 122 -32.33 35.97 27.84
C GLU A 122 -33.02 37.32 28.03
N THR A 123 -33.33 38.06 26.96
CA THR A 123 -34.18 39.24 27.06
C THR A 123 -35.14 39.33 25.90
N ALA A 124 -36.43 39.20 26.23
CA ALA A 124 -37.62 39.12 25.38
C ALA A 124 -37.90 40.33 24.45
N ALA A 125 -36.89 41.07 23.99
CA ALA A 125 -37.03 42.29 23.19
C ALA A 125 -36.52 42.18 21.74
N GLY A 126 -36.09 41.01 21.25
CA GLY A 126 -35.42 40.92 19.95
C GLY A 126 -35.45 39.57 19.24
N ALA A 127 -36.62 38.96 19.07
CA ALA A 127 -36.76 37.63 18.45
C ALA A 127 -36.04 37.44 17.09
N GLY A 128 -35.87 38.50 16.29
CA GLY A 128 -35.11 38.46 15.03
C GLY A 128 -33.58 38.53 15.19
N ALA A 129 -33.08 39.27 16.18
CA ALA A 129 -31.65 39.40 16.46
C ALA A 129 -31.11 38.23 17.30
N GLU A 130 -31.96 37.62 18.11
CA GLU A 130 -31.68 36.36 18.82
C GLU A 130 -31.61 35.17 17.86
N ALA A 131 -32.53 35.09 16.89
CA ALA A 131 -32.48 34.05 15.84
C ALA A 131 -31.20 34.12 14.99
N GLY A 132 -30.75 35.34 14.63
CA GLY A 132 -29.50 35.55 13.90
C GLY A 132 -28.25 35.15 14.70
N ARG A 133 -28.18 35.50 16.00
CA ARG A 133 -27.06 35.11 16.89
C ARG A 133 -27.02 33.61 17.18
N GLY A 134 -28.18 32.99 17.39
CA GLY A 134 -28.27 31.54 17.57
C GLY A 134 -27.79 30.76 16.34
N ALA A 135 -28.10 31.26 15.13
CA ALA A 135 -27.60 30.69 13.89
C ALA A 135 -26.07 30.79 13.78
N GLU A 136 -25.49 31.96 14.12
CA GLU A 136 -24.03 32.17 14.13
C GLU A 136 -23.30 31.19 15.06
N VAL A 137 -23.77 31.02 16.30
CA VAL A 137 -23.21 30.04 17.25
C VAL A 137 -23.31 28.62 16.68
N THR A 138 -24.45 28.27 16.08
CA THR A 138 -24.66 26.94 15.48
C THR A 138 -23.66 26.69 14.35
N PHE A 139 -23.46 27.64 13.44
CA PHE A 139 -22.47 27.52 12.37
C PHE A 139 -21.04 27.37 12.89
N MET A 140 -20.66 28.09 13.96
CA MET A 140 -19.35 27.96 14.59
C MET A 140 -19.15 26.57 15.20
N VAL A 141 -20.17 26.02 15.86
CA VAL A 141 -20.13 24.66 16.43
C VAL A 141 -20.04 23.61 15.33
N GLU A 142 -20.82 23.74 14.25
CA GLU A 142 -20.73 22.85 13.09
C GLU A 142 -19.34 22.91 12.44
N ALA A 143 -18.79 24.11 12.28
CA ALA A 143 -17.47 24.33 11.73
C ALA A 143 -16.36 23.74 12.63
N ALA A 144 -16.51 23.79 13.95
CA ALA A 144 -15.62 23.13 14.90
C ALA A 144 -15.76 21.60 14.82
N ALA A 145 -16.97 21.07 14.70
CA ALA A 145 -17.22 19.63 14.57
C ALA A 145 -16.53 19.03 13.34
N VAL A 146 -16.58 19.73 12.19
CA VAL A 146 -15.87 19.30 10.97
C VAL A 146 -14.36 19.27 11.20
N ARG A 147 -13.78 20.26 11.88
CA ARG A 147 -12.33 20.29 12.18
C ARG A 147 -11.92 19.15 13.11
N ILE A 148 -12.74 18.81 14.10
CA ILE A 148 -12.52 17.66 14.97
C ILE A 148 -12.61 16.35 14.17
N ALA A 149 -13.55 16.23 13.25
CA ALA A 149 -13.68 15.07 12.36
C ALA A 149 -12.45 14.91 11.44
N LEU A 150 -11.92 16.01 10.89
CA LEU A 150 -10.68 15.98 10.11
C LEU A 150 -9.49 15.57 10.98
N ALA A 151 -9.37 16.13 12.19
CA ALA A 151 -8.30 15.77 13.12
C ALA A 151 -8.33 14.30 13.51
N SER A 152 -9.50 13.76 13.83
CA SER A 152 -9.68 12.35 14.19
C SER A 152 -9.35 11.44 13.00
N GLY A 153 -9.74 11.83 11.79
CA GLY A 153 -9.38 11.13 10.56
C GLY A 153 -7.86 11.08 10.32
N LEU A 154 -7.17 12.20 10.50
CA LEU A 154 -5.71 12.29 10.34
C LEU A 154 -4.97 11.48 11.41
N LEU A 155 -5.41 11.51 12.67
CA LEU A 155 -4.88 10.66 13.75
C LEU A 155 -5.09 9.17 13.45
N PHE A 156 -6.27 8.80 12.96
CA PHE A 156 -6.58 7.43 12.60
C PHE A 156 -5.72 6.94 11.42
N GLY A 157 -5.51 7.80 10.42
CA GLY A 157 -4.57 7.54 9.33
C GLY A 157 -3.12 7.40 9.79
N ALA A 158 -2.71 8.15 10.82
CA ALA A 158 -1.39 8.05 11.44
C ALA A 158 -1.19 6.74 12.23
N TRP A 159 -2.25 6.23 12.87
CA TRP A 159 -2.22 4.95 13.58
C TRP A 159 -2.29 3.76 12.63
N TRP A 160 -3.17 3.79 11.62
CA TRP A 160 -3.39 2.69 10.69
C TRP A 160 -3.15 3.14 9.25
N PRO A 161 -1.89 3.04 8.76
CA PRO A 161 -1.52 3.47 7.39
C PRO A 161 -2.32 2.78 6.29
N ARG A 162 -2.91 1.61 6.57
CA ARG A 162 -3.75 0.84 5.63
C ARG A 162 -5.00 1.61 5.19
N LEU A 163 -5.51 2.52 6.01
CA LEU A 163 -6.72 3.30 5.71
C LEU A 163 -6.44 4.51 4.82
N VAL A 164 -5.19 4.96 4.69
CA VAL A 164 -4.83 6.16 3.94
C VAL A 164 -5.35 6.12 2.50
N ALA A 165 -5.29 4.95 1.84
CA ALA A 165 -5.82 4.76 0.49
C ALA A 165 -7.33 5.02 0.38
N GLY A 166 -8.10 4.66 1.40
CA GLY A 166 -9.55 4.89 1.44
C GLY A 166 -9.94 6.32 1.81
N MET A 167 -9.09 7.05 2.52
CA MET A 167 -9.37 8.42 2.96
C MET A 167 -9.06 9.48 1.89
N LEU A 168 -8.16 9.18 0.96
CA LEU A 168 -7.75 10.07 -0.14
C LEU A 168 -8.93 10.58 -0.98
N PRO A 169 -9.86 9.73 -1.46
CA PRO A 169 -11.04 10.21 -2.19
C PRO A 169 -11.92 11.14 -1.36
N MET A 170 -12.15 10.82 -0.09
CA MET A 170 -12.99 11.61 0.81
C MET A 170 -12.38 12.98 1.11
N MET A 171 -11.08 13.04 1.41
CA MET A 171 -10.38 14.30 1.64
C MET A 171 -10.25 15.11 0.34
N GLY A 172 -10.03 14.43 -0.79
CA GLY A 172 -9.93 15.06 -2.09
C GLY A 172 -11.24 15.72 -2.54
N THR A 173 -12.39 15.05 -2.35
CA THR A 173 -13.69 15.65 -2.65
C THR A 173 -13.99 16.83 -1.72
N TYR A 174 -13.75 16.68 -0.42
CA TYR A 174 -13.94 17.77 0.53
C TYR A 174 -13.09 19.00 0.17
N PHE A 175 -11.83 18.79 -0.21
CA PHE A 175 -10.96 19.86 -0.72
C PHE A 175 -11.51 20.50 -2.00
N MET A 176 -11.92 19.70 -2.99
CA MET A 176 -12.42 20.21 -4.26
C MET A 176 -13.67 21.08 -4.08
N PHE A 177 -14.63 20.65 -3.27
CA PHE A 177 -15.83 21.43 -2.98
C PHE A 177 -15.50 22.72 -2.22
N THR A 178 -14.66 22.63 -1.20
CA THR A 178 -14.24 23.80 -0.41
C THR A 178 -13.48 24.81 -1.27
N ALA A 179 -12.59 24.34 -2.14
CA ALA A 179 -11.87 25.17 -3.10
C ALA A 179 -12.82 25.87 -4.09
N GLY A 180 -13.83 25.15 -4.60
CA GLY A 180 -14.83 25.72 -5.51
C GLY A 180 -15.65 26.84 -4.87
N ILE A 181 -16.10 26.65 -3.63
CA ILE A 181 -16.83 27.68 -2.86
C ILE A 181 -15.91 28.88 -2.59
N THR A 182 -14.65 28.64 -2.19
CA THR A 182 -13.68 29.71 -1.93
C THR A 182 -13.37 30.50 -3.21
N MET A 183 -13.28 29.83 -4.36
CA MET A 183 -13.07 30.46 -5.66
C MET A 183 -14.25 31.36 -6.05
N ARG A 184 -15.49 30.93 -5.78
CA ARG A 184 -16.68 31.77 -5.98
C ARG A 184 -16.61 33.02 -5.12
N ASP A 185 -16.31 32.89 -3.83
CA ASP A 185 -16.25 34.03 -2.90
C ASP A 185 -15.10 34.99 -3.25
N LEU A 186 -14.01 34.47 -3.83
CA LEU A 186 -12.93 35.28 -4.40
C LEU A 186 -13.40 36.12 -5.58
N ILE A 187 -14.16 35.54 -6.51
CA ILE A 187 -14.72 36.26 -7.68
C ILE A 187 -15.70 37.35 -7.23
N LEU A 188 -16.47 37.08 -6.17
CA LEU A 188 -17.42 38.03 -5.60
C LEU A 188 -16.76 39.11 -4.72
N GLY A 189 -15.45 39.01 -4.47
CA GLY A 189 -14.72 39.94 -3.60
C GLY A 189 -15.07 39.80 -2.11
N SER A 190 -15.73 38.71 -1.72
CA SER A 190 -16.17 38.43 -0.34
C SER A 190 -15.27 37.42 0.38
N ALA A 191 -14.08 37.13 -0.16
CA ALA A 191 -13.17 36.15 0.42
C ALA A 191 -12.61 36.62 1.77
N SER A 192 -12.86 35.84 2.81
CA SER A 192 -12.33 36.07 4.16
C SER A 192 -10.90 35.52 4.32
N HIS A 193 -10.11 36.12 5.21
CA HIS A 193 -8.77 35.60 5.55
C HIS A 193 -8.83 34.20 6.16
N GLU A 194 -9.89 33.90 6.92
CA GLU A 194 -10.08 32.59 7.53
C GLU A 194 -10.26 31.48 6.49
N GLN A 195 -11.03 31.74 5.42
CA GLN A 195 -11.23 30.77 4.33
C GLN A 195 -9.91 30.37 3.65
N TRP A 196 -8.99 31.33 3.46
CA TRP A 196 -7.67 31.06 2.88
C TRP A 196 -6.82 30.15 3.76
N ILE A 197 -6.81 30.40 5.07
CA ILE A 197 -6.08 29.57 6.04
C ILE A 197 -6.66 28.14 6.03
N HIS A 198 -7.99 28.02 6.01
CA HIS A 198 -8.66 26.71 5.97
C HIS A 198 -8.29 25.93 4.71
N LEU A 199 -8.34 26.59 3.56
CA LEU A 199 -8.01 25.98 2.27
C LEU A 199 -6.55 25.52 2.21
N LEU A 200 -5.61 26.36 2.68
CA LEU A 200 -4.19 26.02 2.72
C LEU A 200 -3.92 24.82 3.63
N MET A 201 -4.53 24.82 4.82
CA MET A 201 -4.37 23.74 5.79
C MET A 201 -4.94 22.41 5.25
N LEU A 202 -6.03 22.49 4.50
CA LEU A 202 -6.65 21.34 3.85
C LEU A 202 -5.79 20.80 2.70
N LEU A 203 -5.24 21.69 1.87
CA LEU A 203 -4.30 21.33 0.82
C LEU A 203 -3.07 20.62 1.39
N LEU A 204 -2.51 21.16 2.47
CA LEU A 204 -1.35 20.58 3.15
C LEU A 204 -1.67 19.19 3.70
N SER A 205 -2.85 19.01 4.29
CA SER A 205 -3.32 17.72 4.80
C SER A 205 -3.49 16.69 3.68
N LEU A 206 -4.07 17.08 2.55
CA LEU A 206 -4.20 16.23 1.36
C LEU A 206 -2.82 15.86 0.79
N ALA A 207 -1.90 16.82 0.70
CA ALA A 207 -0.54 16.59 0.22
C ALA A 207 0.23 15.61 1.11
N VAL A 208 0.14 15.75 2.44
CA VAL A 208 0.77 14.82 3.39
C VAL A 208 0.15 13.42 3.30
N LEU A 209 -1.18 13.31 3.14
CA LEU A 209 -1.86 12.03 2.91
C LEU A 209 -1.42 11.36 1.61
N LEU A 210 -1.33 12.13 0.51
CA LEU A 210 -0.87 11.64 -0.78
C LEU A 210 0.59 11.18 -0.70
N TRP A 211 1.45 11.96 -0.04
CA TRP A 211 2.85 11.61 0.18
C TRP A 211 2.99 10.33 1.02
N SER A 212 2.18 10.20 2.08
CA SER A 212 2.12 8.99 2.90
C SER A 212 1.68 7.76 2.09
N TRP A 213 0.69 7.91 1.21
CA TRP A 213 0.26 6.84 0.32
C TRP A 213 1.35 6.44 -0.68
N LEU A 214 2.05 7.42 -1.26
CA LEU A 214 3.11 7.18 -2.24
C LEU A 214 4.30 6.44 -1.62
N ASN A 215 4.68 6.80 -0.39
CA ASN A 215 5.76 6.13 0.35
C ASN A 215 5.42 4.71 0.81
N ASN A 216 4.15 4.42 1.08
CA ASN A 216 3.74 3.14 1.68
C ASN A 216 3.18 2.12 0.69
N TYR A 217 2.53 2.56 -0.40
CA TYR A 217 1.83 1.69 -1.36
C TYR A 217 2.19 1.93 -2.82
N GLY A 218 2.40 3.19 -3.21
CA GLY A 218 2.42 3.60 -4.62
C GLY A 218 3.46 2.88 -5.48
N ILE A 219 4.67 2.65 -4.96
CA ILE A 219 5.77 2.07 -5.75
C ILE A 219 5.55 0.56 -6.01
N ASP A 220 5.07 -0.18 -5.02
CA ASP A 220 4.90 -1.64 -5.13
C ASP A 220 3.57 -2.03 -5.78
N ALA A 221 2.53 -1.20 -5.68
CA ALA A 221 1.27 -1.40 -6.39
C ALA A 221 1.42 -1.08 -7.89
N PHE A 222 2.09 0.02 -8.22
CA PHE A 222 2.32 0.43 -9.60
C PHE A 222 3.21 -0.56 -10.37
N ARG A 223 4.28 -1.08 -9.75
CA ARG A 223 5.12 -2.14 -10.34
C ARG A 223 4.35 -3.44 -10.61
N ARG A 224 3.45 -3.84 -9.71
CA ARG A 224 2.63 -5.04 -9.89
C ARG A 224 1.66 -4.90 -11.06
N TYR A 225 0.98 -3.76 -11.17
CA TYR A 225 0.09 -3.46 -12.29
C TYR A 225 0.83 -3.37 -13.65
N TRP A 226 2.03 -2.79 -13.66
CA TRP A 226 2.85 -2.75 -14.87
C TRP A 226 3.41 -4.13 -15.25
N GLY A 227 3.79 -4.95 -14.27
CA GLY A 227 4.25 -6.32 -14.51
C GLY A 227 3.19 -7.21 -15.18
N THR A 228 1.93 -7.05 -14.80
CA THR A 228 0.81 -7.79 -15.42
C THR A 228 0.47 -7.35 -16.84
N LEU A 229 0.76 -6.10 -17.21
CA LEU A 229 0.60 -5.62 -18.58
C LEU A 229 1.77 -6.03 -19.48
N GLY A 230 2.98 -6.16 -18.91
CA GLY A 230 4.19 -6.55 -19.64
C GLY A 230 4.29 -8.05 -19.98
N SER A 231 3.58 -8.93 -19.26
CA SER A 231 3.61 -10.38 -19.52
C SER A 231 2.56 -10.86 -20.54
N GLY A 232 1.73 -9.97 -21.09
CA GLY A 232 0.60 -10.32 -21.94
C GLY A 232 0.85 -10.34 -23.46
N SER A 233 2.07 -10.07 -23.94
CA SER A 233 2.31 -9.83 -25.38
C SER A 233 3.07 -10.92 -26.14
N THR A 234 3.21 -12.14 -25.61
CA THR A 234 3.87 -13.25 -26.36
C THR A 234 3.03 -14.53 -26.37
N SER A 235 1.86 -14.45 -27.00
CA SER A 235 1.21 -15.65 -27.56
C SER A 235 0.33 -15.23 -28.73
N GLY A 236 0.88 -15.33 -29.94
CA GLY A 236 0.17 -15.18 -31.20
C GLY A 236 0.88 -16.03 -32.27
N PRO A 237 0.09 -16.70 -33.14
CA PRO A 237 0.30 -18.06 -33.66
C PRO A 237 1.43 -18.25 -34.67
#